data_AF-A0A0D2RFT6-F1
#
_entry.id   AF-A0A0D2RFT6-F1
#
_cell.length_a   1.000
_cell.length_b   1.000
_cell.length_c   1.000
_cell.angle_alpha   90.00
_cell.angle_beta   90.00
_cell.angle_gamma   90.00
#
_symmetry.space_group_name_H-M   'P 1'
#
loop_
_entity.id
_entity.type
_entity.pdbx_description
1 polymer ?
#
loop_
_entity_poly.entity_id
_entity_poly.type
_entity_poly.pdbx_seq_one_letter_code
_entity_poly.pdbx_strand_id
1 'polypeptide(L)'
;MNNSVSGNRNLIEKTMKSIEEISYWTWSDLLATLKHCQDLQSSGIVERCLDSLVGRLAIPSEASPCASTSSLDSPGFWLSCDTKSTKSLKDGFSQATWWFEDLSILSPDMIEMLIKSMVSRKYNHVIIGRFLFHYQKSKFYTASPDEKHQVLETVIDMLYTLDTNSISCKSLFRIYRVVLNLNISKNSRNKLECMIGSQLDQATLDNLLIPSPYGASYLYDVNLVLRFLKAFLCGGDQQVSPMRIKKVGSLMDMYIAEVAPDPCLKSSKFLALVVALPDSARDSSNGLYHAIDIYLEVHAGLSDEEKMKICCALNYEKLSTEAGIHLSQNAKFPSKSAVQALISQQLKLKNLLQGTNNTKLYTNSPCNFIETKGKAKKDEACEPTLYSERLDISVDNEKLREHLQGMQCRVMELEKVCKKMQSEMAKIMKSKAAAHSSSARSLPRLCS
;
A
#
# COMPACT_ATOMS: atom_id res chain seq x y z
N MET A 1 -39.41 5.70 65.38
CA MET A 1 -39.77 5.28 64.00
C MET A 1 -39.35 6.37 63.03
N ASN A 2 -38.27 6.09 62.31
CA ASN A 2 -37.83 6.57 61.00
C ASN A 2 -38.41 7.88 60.42
N ASN A 3 -37.62 8.95 60.51
CA ASN A 3 -37.67 10.12 59.61
C ASN A 3 -36.35 10.20 58.86
N SER A 4 -36.23 9.58 57.67
CA SER A 4 -35.05 9.78 56.81
C SER A 4 -35.17 9.20 55.39
N VAL A 5 -36.19 9.52 54.57
CA VAL A 5 -36.10 9.29 53.10
C VAL A 5 -37.01 10.27 52.33
N SER A 6 -36.56 11.50 52.06
CA SER A 6 -37.27 12.38 51.10
C SER A 6 -36.31 13.20 50.21
N GLY A 7 -35.08 13.47 50.65
CA GLY A 7 -34.11 14.27 49.88
C GLY A 7 -33.62 13.64 48.56
N ASN A 8 -33.61 12.31 48.43
CA ASN A 8 -33.08 11.63 47.23
C ASN A 8 -33.99 11.73 45.99
N ARG A 9 -35.32 11.87 46.16
CA ARG A 9 -36.24 11.93 45.01
C ARG A 9 -36.08 13.23 44.21
N ASN A 10 -35.88 14.36 44.90
CA ASN A 10 -35.73 15.67 44.27
C ASN A 10 -34.40 15.79 43.50
N LEU A 11 -33.33 15.17 44.00
CA LEU A 11 -32.04 15.17 43.30
C LEU A 11 -32.06 14.31 42.03
N ILE A 12 -32.67 13.12 42.10
CA ILE A 12 -32.83 12.24 40.93
C ILE A 12 -33.70 12.91 39.87
N GLU A 13 -34.81 13.53 40.26
CA GLU A 13 -35.72 14.21 39.34
C GLU A 13 -35.08 15.45 38.68
N LYS A 14 -34.31 16.24 39.45
CA LYS A 14 -33.49 17.33 38.90
C LYS A 14 -32.38 16.82 37.98
N THR A 15 -31.76 15.70 38.32
CA THR A 15 -30.73 15.07 37.48
C THR A 15 -31.34 14.59 36.16
N MET A 16 -32.50 13.92 36.21
CA MET A 16 -33.23 13.47 35.00
C MET A 16 -33.67 14.65 34.13
N LYS A 17 -34.16 15.73 34.74
CA LYS A 17 -34.50 16.97 34.01
C LYS A 17 -33.27 17.63 33.38
N SER A 18 -32.15 17.70 34.09
CA SER A 18 -30.89 18.20 33.52
C SER A 18 -30.37 17.31 32.38
N ILE A 19 -30.62 16.00 32.47
CA ILE A 19 -30.28 15.01 31.43
C ILE A 19 -31.12 15.22 30.16
N GLU A 20 -32.39 15.59 30.28
CA GLU A 20 -33.25 15.96 29.14
C GLU A 20 -32.79 17.26 28.47
N GLU A 21 -32.23 18.20 29.26
CA GLU A 21 -31.72 19.49 28.79
C GLU A 21 -30.30 19.42 28.17
N ILE A 22 -29.58 18.28 28.24
CA ILE A 22 -28.21 18.08 27.68
C ILE A 22 -28.12 18.46 26.19
N SER A 23 -29.21 18.26 25.44
CA SER A 23 -29.27 18.63 24.02
C SER A 23 -29.03 20.13 23.77
N TYR A 24 -29.32 21.00 24.75
CA TYR A 24 -29.23 22.47 24.64
C TYR A 24 -27.96 23.07 25.27
N TRP A 25 -27.09 22.26 25.88
CA TRP A 25 -25.89 22.77 26.57
C TRP A 25 -24.87 23.40 25.62
N THR A 26 -23.92 24.21 26.09
CA THR A 26 -22.84 24.69 25.21
C THR A 26 -21.75 23.61 25.03
N TRP A 27 -20.89 23.75 24.01
CA TRP A 27 -19.74 22.85 23.82
C TRP A 27 -18.83 22.83 25.06
N SER A 28 -18.57 23.99 25.66
CA SER A 28 -17.81 24.13 26.89
C SER A 28 -18.45 23.40 28.08
N ASP A 29 -19.78 23.44 28.22
CA ASP A 29 -20.49 22.77 29.31
C ASP A 29 -20.41 21.24 29.16
N LEU A 30 -20.53 20.74 27.92
CA LEU A 30 -20.36 19.31 27.62
C LEU A 30 -18.94 18.84 27.93
N LEU A 31 -17.91 19.62 27.58
CA LEU A 31 -16.53 19.26 27.91
C LEU A 31 -16.24 19.33 29.41
N ALA A 32 -16.76 20.35 30.10
CA ALA A 32 -16.58 20.51 31.54
C ALA A 32 -17.24 19.35 32.30
N THR A 33 -18.46 18.97 31.92
CA THR A 33 -19.15 17.83 32.53
C THR A 33 -18.44 16.51 32.26
N LEU A 34 -17.96 16.28 31.03
CA LEU A 34 -17.16 15.09 30.72
C LEU A 34 -15.85 15.04 31.51
N LYS A 35 -15.17 16.17 31.73
CA LYS A 35 -13.99 16.22 32.60
C LYS A 35 -14.33 15.87 34.05
N HIS A 36 -15.42 16.42 34.59
CA HIS A 36 -15.87 16.10 35.95
C HIS A 36 -16.39 14.66 36.11
N CYS A 37 -16.91 14.06 35.03
CA CYS A 37 -17.36 12.68 35.01
C CYS A 37 -16.25 11.66 34.71
N GLN A 38 -14.99 12.08 34.55
CA GLN A 38 -13.87 11.11 34.42
C GLN A 38 -13.70 10.27 35.69
N ASP A 39 -13.98 10.84 36.86
CA ASP A 39 -13.86 10.16 38.16
C ASP A 39 -15.14 9.42 38.57
N LEU A 40 -16.28 9.75 37.95
CA LEU A 40 -17.59 9.20 38.24
C LEU A 40 -17.99 8.27 37.10
N GLN A 41 -17.97 6.96 37.32
CA GLN A 41 -18.44 5.94 36.38
C GLN A 41 -19.98 5.98 36.15
N SER A 42 -20.59 7.17 36.08
CA SER A 42 -22.00 7.37 35.75
C SER A 42 -22.23 7.20 34.25
N SER A 43 -22.27 5.94 33.81
CA SER A 43 -22.34 5.51 32.40
C SER A 43 -23.43 6.23 31.59
N GLY A 44 -24.64 6.41 32.15
CA GLY A 44 -25.78 6.96 31.40
C GLY A 44 -25.71 8.47 31.09
N ILE A 45 -25.05 9.28 31.93
CA ILE A 45 -24.90 10.73 31.68
C ILE A 45 -23.78 10.95 30.65
N VAL A 46 -22.67 10.22 30.81
CA VAL A 46 -21.53 10.27 29.90
C VAL A 46 -21.94 9.87 28.49
N GLU A 47 -22.69 8.77 28.34
CA GLU A 47 -23.19 8.32 27.03
C GLU A 47 -24.06 9.37 26.34
N ARG A 48 -25.01 9.98 27.07
CA ARG A 48 -25.88 11.03 26.52
C ARG A 48 -25.11 12.31 26.16
N CYS A 49 -24.12 12.70 26.95
CA CYS A 49 -23.25 13.85 26.65
C CYS A 49 -22.40 13.59 25.40
N LEU A 50 -21.79 12.41 25.28
CA LEU A 50 -21.03 12.01 24.10
C LEU A 50 -21.91 11.94 22.86
N ASP A 51 -23.12 11.40 22.98
CA ASP A 51 -24.09 11.36 21.89
C ASP A 51 -24.55 12.76 21.43
N SER A 52 -24.68 13.71 22.36
CA SER A 52 -24.94 15.12 22.04
C SER A 52 -23.75 15.73 21.29
N LEU A 53 -22.51 15.50 21.76
CA LEU A 53 -21.29 15.97 21.10
C LEU A 53 -21.15 15.43 19.68
N VAL A 54 -21.31 14.11 19.48
CA VAL A 54 -21.23 13.50 18.15
C VAL A 54 -22.32 14.05 17.23
N GLY A 55 -23.52 14.33 17.77
CA GLY A 55 -24.59 15.00 17.03
C GLY A 55 -24.19 16.36 16.49
N ARG A 56 -23.47 17.16 17.28
CA ARG A 56 -22.98 18.48 16.88
C ARG A 56 -21.83 18.41 15.88
N LEU A 57 -20.93 17.45 16.05
CA LEU A 57 -19.82 17.22 15.12
C LEU A 57 -20.29 16.87 13.70
N ALA A 58 -21.51 16.34 13.56
CA ALA A 58 -22.13 16.00 12.28
C ALA A 58 -22.78 17.20 11.56
N ILE A 59 -22.93 18.36 12.22
CA ILE A 59 -23.53 19.56 11.65
C ILE A 59 -22.43 20.42 11.00
N PRO A 60 -22.44 20.65 9.67
CA PRO A 60 -21.36 21.38 8.98
C PRO A 60 -21.26 22.89 9.30
N SER A 61 -22.19 23.44 10.09
CA SER A 61 -22.47 24.89 10.11
C SER A 61 -22.01 25.66 11.36
N GLU A 62 -21.52 25.03 12.42
CA GLU A 62 -20.95 25.79 13.53
C GLU A 62 -19.43 25.81 13.42
N ALA A 63 -18.93 26.88 12.81
CA ALA A 63 -17.57 27.32 13.03
C ALA A 63 -17.34 27.44 14.55
N SER A 64 -16.20 26.90 14.99
CA SER A 64 -15.50 27.15 16.26
C SER A 64 -16.26 28.01 17.29
N PRO A 65 -16.46 27.54 18.55
CA PRO A 65 -17.00 28.38 19.62
C PRO A 65 -16.10 29.57 20.00
N CYS A 66 -14.89 29.68 19.42
CA CYS A 66 -13.97 30.77 19.69
C CYS A 66 -14.25 31.98 18.79
N ALA A 67 -15.43 32.59 18.94
CA ALA A 67 -15.55 34.02 18.72
C ALA A 67 -14.82 34.69 19.89
N SER A 68 -13.59 35.10 19.63
CA SER A 68 -12.71 35.73 20.61
C SER A 68 -13.40 36.94 21.25
N THR A 69 -13.40 37.00 22.58
CA THR A 69 -13.48 38.25 23.33
C THR A 69 -12.15 39.00 23.15
N SER A 70 -11.88 39.46 21.93
CA SER A 70 -10.86 40.50 21.71
C SER A 70 -11.59 41.81 21.43
N SER A 71 -11.29 42.78 22.27
CA SER A 71 -11.87 44.12 22.34
C SER A 71 -12.19 44.74 20.98
N LEU A 72 -13.40 45.31 20.94
CA LEU A 72 -13.77 46.42 20.08
C LEU A 72 -12.67 47.49 20.16
N ASP A 73 -11.94 47.73 19.08
CA ASP A 73 -11.58 49.09 18.64
C ASP A 73 -10.83 49.12 17.30
N SER A 74 -11.35 49.99 16.43
CA SER A 74 -10.77 50.58 15.22
C SER A 74 -11.10 49.94 13.85
N PRO A 75 -11.66 50.73 12.90
CA PRO A 75 -12.24 50.26 11.64
C PRO A 75 -11.25 50.39 10.48
N GLY A 76 -11.31 49.47 9.50
CA GLY A 76 -10.47 49.58 8.33
C GLY A 76 -10.76 48.56 7.23
N PHE A 77 -11.63 48.97 6.32
CA PHE A 77 -11.60 48.60 4.90
C PHE A 77 -12.07 47.18 4.51
N TRP A 78 -13.35 47.10 4.15
CA TRP A 78 -13.85 46.11 3.21
C TRP A 78 -13.19 46.35 1.85
N LEU A 79 -12.37 45.42 1.38
CA LEU A 79 -12.11 45.29 -0.05
C LEU A 79 -12.04 43.82 -0.45
N SER A 80 -13.12 43.41 -1.11
CA SER A 80 -13.18 42.28 -2.01
C SER A 80 -12.09 42.39 -3.08
N CYS A 81 -11.40 41.30 -3.39
CA CYS A 81 -11.05 40.91 -4.76
C CYS A 81 -10.51 39.48 -4.77
N ASP A 82 -11.19 38.63 -5.53
CA ASP A 82 -10.75 37.33 -6.01
C ASP A 82 -9.34 37.40 -6.61
N THR A 83 -8.49 36.43 -6.27
CA THR A 83 -7.66 35.71 -7.26
C THR A 83 -6.93 34.52 -6.62
N LYS A 84 -7.21 33.33 -7.17
CA LYS A 84 -6.48 32.05 -7.01
C LYS A 84 -6.29 31.55 -5.57
N SER A 85 -7.29 30.85 -5.06
CA SER A 85 -7.19 30.14 -3.79
C SER A 85 -6.76 28.68 -3.97
N THR A 86 -5.48 28.41 -3.70
CA THR A 86 -5.02 27.12 -3.17
C THR A 86 -5.37 26.95 -1.66
N LYS A 87 -6.26 27.80 -1.09
CA LYS A 87 -6.67 27.74 0.32
C LYS A 87 -7.87 26.85 0.62
N SER A 88 -8.66 26.38 -0.37
CA SER A 88 -9.88 25.60 -0.04
C SER A 88 -9.61 24.27 0.67
N LEU A 89 -8.49 23.61 0.35
CA LEU A 89 -8.06 22.37 1.03
C LEU A 89 -7.52 22.64 2.45
N LYS A 90 -6.99 23.83 2.71
CA LYS A 90 -6.44 24.21 4.03
C LYS A 90 -7.53 24.71 4.96
N ASP A 91 -8.48 25.50 4.45
CA ASP A 91 -9.64 25.98 5.21
C ASP A 91 -10.60 24.84 5.61
N GLY A 92 -10.87 23.89 4.70
CA GLY A 92 -11.64 22.69 5.03
C GLY A 92 -10.92 21.77 6.03
N PHE A 93 -9.58 21.80 6.06
CA PHE A 93 -8.78 21.00 6.99
C PHE A 93 -8.79 21.58 8.43
N SER A 94 -8.70 22.91 8.58
CA SER A 94 -8.89 23.58 9.86
C SER A 94 -10.32 23.44 10.38
N GLN A 95 -11.32 23.44 9.48
CA GLN A 95 -12.72 23.25 9.86
C GLN A 95 -13.06 21.81 10.26
N ALA A 96 -12.30 20.80 9.83
CA ALA A 96 -12.56 19.40 10.22
C ALA A 96 -11.81 18.98 11.50
N THR A 97 -10.85 19.77 11.98
CA THR A 97 -9.93 19.39 13.07
C THR A 97 -10.01 20.29 14.31
N TRP A 98 -10.89 21.30 14.33
CA TRP A 98 -11.01 22.27 15.43
C TRP A 98 -11.25 21.62 16.81
N TRP A 99 -11.92 20.48 16.84
CA TRP A 99 -12.30 19.78 18.08
C TRP A 99 -11.23 18.79 18.59
N PHE A 100 -10.12 18.59 17.86
CA PHE A 100 -9.14 17.56 18.20
C PHE A 100 -8.45 17.83 19.55
N GLU A 101 -8.04 19.08 19.80
CA GLU A 101 -7.39 19.46 21.06
C GLU A 101 -8.36 19.35 22.25
N ASP A 102 -9.59 19.82 22.07
CA ASP A 102 -10.64 19.81 23.09
C ASP A 102 -10.95 18.39 23.59
N LEU A 103 -11.10 17.44 22.66
CA LEU A 103 -11.40 16.04 22.99
C LEU A 103 -10.15 15.24 23.39
N SER A 104 -8.95 15.75 23.14
CA SER A 104 -7.71 15.05 23.54
C SER A 104 -7.50 14.96 25.05
N ILE A 105 -8.26 15.73 25.83
CA ILE A 105 -8.22 15.72 27.29
C ILE A 105 -8.91 14.47 27.86
N LEU A 106 -9.80 13.83 27.10
CA LEU A 106 -10.60 12.69 27.55
C LEU A 106 -9.74 11.46 27.91
N SER A 107 -10.24 10.64 28.85
CA SER A 107 -9.64 9.35 29.22
C SER A 107 -9.81 8.32 28.09
N PRO A 108 -8.99 7.25 28.05
CA PRO A 108 -9.10 6.24 27.00
C PRO A 108 -10.49 5.61 26.91
N ASP A 109 -11.14 5.32 28.03
CA ASP A 109 -12.48 4.72 28.07
C ASP A 109 -13.55 5.64 27.43
N MET A 110 -13.46 6.95 27.67
CA MET A 110 -14.36 7.92 27.06
C MET A 110 -14.11 8.09 25.57
N ILE A 111 -12.84 7.99 25.13
CA ILE A 111 -12.52 7.95 23.69
C ILE A 111 -13.11 6.70 23.05
N GLU A 112 -13.02 5.54 23.69
CA GLU A 112 -13.64 4.33 23.18
C GLU A 112 -15.17 4.50 22.98
N MET A 113 -15.87 5.04 23.98
CA MET A 113 -17.29 5.34 23.87
C MET A 113 -17.59 6.34 22.76
N LEU A 114 -16.84 7.44 22.69
CA LEU A 114 -16.99 8.48 21.68
C LEU A 114 -16.87 7.90 20.27
N ILE A 115 -15.83 7.11 20.00
CA ILE A 115 -15.55 6.56 18.68
C ILE A 115 -16.64 5.56 18.27
N LYS A 116 -17.10 4.72 19.20
CA LYS A 116 -18.25 3.82 18.95
C LYS A 116 -19.51 4.59 18.56
N SER A 117 -19.82 5.70 19.24
CA SER A 117 -20.94 6.59 18.87
C SER A 117 -20.72 7.30 17.52
N MET A 118 -19.49 7.66 17.17
CA MET A 118 -19.17 8.24 15.85
C MET A 118 -19.36 7.22 14.72
N VAL A 119 -18.90 5.98 14.92
CA VAL A 119 -19.05 4.89 13.94
C VAL A 119 -20.52 4.51 13.77
N SER A 120 -21.30 4.41 14.86
CA SER A 120 -22.73 4.09 14.78
C SER A 120 -23.55 5.14 14.01
N ARG A 121 -23.12 6.41 14.05
CA ARG A 121 -23.70 7.52 13.30
C ARG A 121 -23.10 7.72 11.90
N LYS A 122 -22.29 6.78 11.41
CA LYS A 122 -21.65 6.80 10.08
C LYS A 122 -20.80 8.04 9.86
N TYR A 123 -20.12 8.51 10.90
CA TYR A 123 -19.17 9.61 10.77
C TYR A 123 -17.98 9.18 9.88
N ASN A 124 -17.31 10.14 9.25
CA ASN A 124 -16.24 9.83 8.31
C ASN A 124 -15.04 9.14 9.00
N HIS A 125 -14.83 7.85 8.70
CA HIS A 125 -13.77 7.03 9.29
C HIS A 125 -12.36 7.60 9.08
N VAL A 126 -12.10 8.33 7.99
CA VAL A 126 -10.81 8.99 7.75
C VAL A 126 -10.56 10.10 8.79
N ILE A 127 -11.58 10.87 9.14
CA ILE A 127 -11.47 11.93 10.17
C ILE A 127 -11.27 11.29 11.54
N ILE A 128 -12.02 10.23 11.85
CA ILE A 128 -11.89 9.47 13.10
C ILE A 128 -10.47 8.92 13.24
N GLY A 129 -9.94 8.27 12.20
CA GLY A 129 -8.57 7.74 12.20
C GLY A 129 -7.55 8.84 12.46
N ARG A 130 -7.68 10.00 11.80
CA ARG A 130 -6.80 11.16 12.02
C ARG A 130 -6.86 11.68 13.44
N PHE A 131 -8.06 11.75 14.03
CA PHE A 131 -8.24 12.12 15.43
C PHE A 131 -7.54 11.13 16.35
N LEU A 132 -7.68 9.81 16.13
CA LEU A 132 -7.00 8.79 16.95
C LEU A 132 -5.46 8.93 16.92
N PHE A 133 -4.87 9.23 15.76
CA PHE A 133 -3.43 9.52 15.67
C PHE A 133 -3.04 10.84 16.37
N HIS A 134 -3.93 11.84 16.38
CA HIS A 134 -3.72 13.08 17.13
C HIS A 134 -3.80 12.82 18.63
N TYR A 135 -4.83 12.13 19.09
CA TYR A 135 -5.03 11.71 20.47
C TYR A 135 -3.82 10.97 21.02
N GLN A 136 -3.34 9.97 20.27
CA GLN A 136 -2.14 9.21 20.61
C GLN A 136 -0.93 10.13 20.80
N LYS A 137 -0.68 11.06 19.87
CA LYS A 137 0.46 11.99 19.98
C LYS A 137 0.32 12.96 21.14
N SER A 138 -0.86 13.55 21.32
CA SER A 138 -1.15 14.53 22.37
C SER A 138 -0.89 13.92 23.75
N LYS A 139 -1.48 12.75 24.04
CA LYS A 139 -1.27 12.06 25.32
C LYS A 139 0.17 11.62 25.55
N PHE A 140 0.90 11.25 24.49
CA PHE A 140 2.28 10.74 24.64
C PHE A 140 3.29 11.78 25.16
N TYR A 141 3.03 13.08 25.01
CA TYR A 141 3.91 14.12 25.53
C TYR A 141 3.91 14.20 27.06
N THR A 142 2.76 13.94 27.69
CA THR A 142 2.58 14.14 29.13
C THR A 142 2.42 12.84 29.92
N ALA A 143 2.19 11.72 29.23
CA ALA A 143 1.81 10.46 29.86
C ALA A 143 2.98 9.62 30.39
N SER A 144 2.70 8.91 31.49
CA SER A 144 3.55 7.84 32.03
C SER A 144 3.62 6.62 31.08
N PRO A 145 4.58 5.70 31.25
CA PRO A 145 4.66 4.49 30.43
C PRO A 145 3.38 3.62 30.46
N ASP A 146 2.73 3.52 31.62
CA ASP A 146 1.51 2.72 31.79
C ASP A 146 0.30 3.37 31.10
N GLU A 147 0.20 4.70 31.18
CA GLU A 147 -0.83 5.46 30.46
C GLU A 147 -0.61 5.38 28.94
N LYS A 148 0.65 5.43 28.47
CA LYS A 148 1.00 5.25 27.05
C LYS A 148 0.58 3.87 26.55
N HIS A 149 0.72 2.84 27.37
CA HIS A 149 0.25 1.50 27.07
C HIS A 149 -1.27 1.49 26.88
N GLN A 150 -2.03 1.98 27.86
CA GLN A 150 -3.51 2.01 27.78
C GLN A 150 -4.01 2.82 26.57
N VAL A 151 -3.47 4.02 26.36
CA VAL A 151 -3.82 4.88 25.21
C VAL A 151 -3.59 4.15 23.89
N LEU A 152 -2.48 3.43 23.75
CA LEU A 152 -2.14 2.74 22.51
C LEU A 152 -3.05 1.54 22.25
N GLU A 153 -3.41 0.78 23.28
CA GLU A 153 -4.38 -0.31 23.16
C GLU A 153 -5.75 0.20 22.72
N THR A 154 -6.27 1.24 23.38
CA THR A 154 -7.53 1.88 22.99
C THR A 154 -7.47 2.39 21.55
N VAL A 155 -6.39 3.08 21.16
CA VAL A 155 -6.24 3.59 19.78
C VAL A 155 -6.23 2.45 18.77
N ILE A 156 -5.49 1.36 19.02
CA ILE A 156 -5.44 0.20 18.12
C ILE A 156 -6.82 -0.45 18.00
N ASP A 157 -7.50 -0.64 19.13
CA ASP A 157 -8.81 -1.26 19.19
C ASP A 157 -9.86 -0.41 18.45
N MET A 158 -9.79 0.91 18.60
CA MET A 158 -10.68 1.83 17.90
C MET A 158 -10.37 1.90 16.40
N LEU A 159 -9.09 1.95 16.00
CA LEU A 159 -8.70 1.87 14.59
C LEU A 159 -9.19 0.59 13.92
N TYR A 160 -9.20 -0.53 14.63
CA TYR A 160 -9.70 -1.82 14.12
C TYR A 160 -11.21 -1.83 13.84
N THR A 161 -11.98 -0.92 14.45
CA THR A 161 -13.42 -0.77 14.17
C THR A 161 -13.71 0.03 12.89
N LEU A 162 -12.70 0.73 12.36
CA LEU A 162 -12.85 1.57 11.17
C LEU A 162 -12.67 0.76 9.87
N ASP A 163 -13.14 1.32 8.77
CA ASP A 163 -12.90 0.72 7.45
C ASP A 163 -11.41 0.61 7.18
N THR A 164 -10.98 -0.55 6.67
CA THR A 164 -9.58 -0.83 6.35
C THR A 164 -8.96 0.23 5.44
N ASN A 165 -9.70 0.77 4.47
CA ASN A 165 -9.21 1.78 3.53
C ASN A 165 -9.13 3.21 4.11
N SER A 166 -9.66 3.44 5.31
CA SER A 166 -9.69 4.78 5.92
C SER A 166 -8.34 5.19 6.53
N ILE A 167 -7.51 4.22 6.88
CA ILE A 167 -6.22 4.42 7.55
C ILE A 167 -5.09 4.10 6.58
N SER A 168 -4.15 5.02 6.41
CA SER A 168 -2.99 4.79 5.54
C SER A 168 -2.05 3.73 6.13
N CYS A 169 -1.58 2.80 5.29
CA CYS A 169 -0.56 1.80 5.61
C CYS A 169 0.68 2.40 6.33
N LYS A 170 1.20 3.55 5.84
CA LYS A 170 2.32 4.26 6.48
C LYS A 170 2.07 4.63 7.94
N SER A 171 0.85 5.04 8.29
CA SER A 171 0.50 5.43 9.66
C SER A 171 0.37 4.22 10.58
N LEU A 172 -0.09 3.07 10.07
CA LEU A 172 -0.09 1.81 10.81
C LEU A 172 1.34 1.36 11.16
N PHE A 173 2.26 1.41 10.19
CA PHE A 173 3.67 1.11 10.46
C PHE A 173 4.32 2.07 11.47
N ARG A 174 3.93 3.36 11.46
CA ARG A 174 4.38 4.32 12.48
C ARG A 174 3.91 3.93 13.88
N ILE A 175 2.65 3.53 14.04
CA ILE A 175 2.15 3.00 15.32
C ILE A 175 2.87 1.70 15.68
N TYR A 176 3.08 0.81 14.73
CA TYR A 176 3.75 -0.47 14.98
C TYR A 176 5.15 -0.28 15.57
N ARG A 177 5.94 0.68 15.04
CA ARG A 177 7.25 1.03 15.58
C ARG A 177 7.21 1.54 17.03
N VAL A 178 6.11 2.17 17.43
CA VAL A 178 5.88 2.58 18.83
C VAL A 178 5.52 1.36 19.68
N VAL A 179 4.65 0.47 19.18
CA VAL A 179 4.25 -0.78 19.85
C VAL A 179 5.44 -1.69 20.15
N LEU A 180 6.48 -1.72 19.32
CA LEU A 180 7.66 -2.57 19.54
C LEU A 180 8.40 -2.26 20.85
N ASN A 181 8.32 -1.02 21.34
CA ASN A 181 8.99 -0.59 22.55
C ASN A 181 8.08 -0.63 23.79
N LEU A 182 6.82 -1.06 23.62
CA LEU A 182 5.81 -1.08 24.68
C LEU A 182 5.24 -2.50 24.82
N ASN A 183 4.94 -2.90 26.06
CA ASN A 183 4.42 -4.24 26.35
C ASN A 183 2.92 -4.38 26.04
N ILE A 184 2.50 -4.04 24.82
CA ILE A 184 1.11 -4.11 24.35
C ILE A 184 0.60 -5.57 24.36
N SER A 185 -0.68 -5.75 24.68
CA SER A 185 -1.31 -7.07 24.66
C SER A 185 -1.15 -7.76 23.31
N LYS A 186 -1.11 -9.10 23.36
CA LYS A 186 -1.05 -9.92 22.14
C LYS A 186 -2.25 -9.69 21.23
N ASN A 187 -3.43 -9.41 21.81
CA ASN A 187 -4.65 -9.16 21.07
C ASN A 187 -4.56 -7.88 20.23
N SER A 188 -4.22 -6.74 20.84
CA SER A 188 -4.09 -5.47 20.11
C SER A 188 -2.94 -5.53 19.10
N ARG A 189 -1.82 -6.17 19.44
CA ARG A 189 -0.73 -6.41 18.47
C ARG A 189 -1.22 -7.19 17.25
N ASN A 190 -1.99 -8.27 17.44
CA ASN A 190 -2.54 -9.05 16.34
C ASN A 190 -3.51 -8.22 15.48
N LYS A 191 -4.39 -7.41 16.09
CA LYS A 191 -5.29 -6.50 15.34
C LYS A 191 -4.49 -5.56 14.45
N LEU A 192 -3.43 -4.96 14.98
CA LEU A 192 -2.55 -4.07 14.21
C LEU A 192 -1.84 -4.80 13.07
N GLU A 193 -1.33 -6.00 13.31
CA GLU A 193 -0.72 -6.82 12.26
C GLU A 193 -1.70 -7.23 11.17
N CYS A 194 -2.96 -7.53 11.53
CA CYS A 194 -4.02 -7.80 10.57
C CYS A 194 -4.33 -6.56 9.71
N MET A 195 -4.44 -5.38 10.32
CA MET A 195 -4.64 -4.12 9.59
C MET A 195 -3.49 -3.84 8.61
N ILE A 196 -2.24 -3.99 9.05
CA ILE A 196 -1.05 -3.81 8.20
C ILE A 196 -1.05 -4.84 7.06
N GLY A 197 -1.26 -6.11 7.38
CA GLY A 197 -1.30 -7.19 6.40
C GLY A 197 -2.37 -6.97 5.34
N SER A 198 -3.56 -6.51 5.71
CA SER A 198 -4.65 -6.24 4.76
C SER A 198 -4.32 -5.19 3.70
N GLN A 199 -3.32 -4.32 3.94
CA GLN A 199 -2.86 -3.26 3.05
C GLN A 199 -1.40 -3.44 2.59
N LEU A 200 -0.89 -4.67 2.61
CA LEU A 200 0.51 -4.96 2.30
C LEU A 200 0.91 -4.52 0.88
N ASP A 201 -0.04 -4.46 -0.05
CA ASP A 201 0.14 -3.94 -1.41
C ASP A 201 0.46 -2.44 -1.49
N GLN A 202 0.27 -1.71 -0.39
CA GLN A 202 0.60 -0.29 -0.25
C GLN A 202 1.91 -0.07 0.55
N ALA A 203 2.55 -1.13 1.02
CA ALA A 203 3.79 -1.03 1.79
C ALA A 203 5.02 -0.85 0.88
N THR A 204 6.07 -0.24 1.44
CA THR A 204 7.39 -0.13 0.82
C THR A 204 8.36 -1.10 1.51
N LEU A 205 9.51 -1.36 0.89
CA LEU A 205 10.54 -2.20 1.48
C LEU A 205 10.95 -1.68 2.87
N ASP A 206 11.20 -0.38 3.02
CA ASP A 206 11.57 0.26 4.30
C ASP A 206 10.55 0.04 5.43
N ASN A 207 9.27 -0.20 5.09
CA ASN A 207 8.27 -0.50 6.10
C ASN A 207 8.43 -1.91 6.66
N LEU A 208 8.90 -2.86 5.83
CA LEU A 208 9.12 -4.27 6.19
C LEU A 208 10.42 -4.51 6.94
N LEU A 209 11.41 -3.60 6.80
CA LEU A 209 12.70 -3.67 7.49
C LEU A 209 12.56 -3.30 8.97
N ILE A 210 11.92 -4.20 9.70
CA ILE A 210 11.68 -4.09 11.14
C ILE A 210 12.77 -4.90 11.87
N PRO A 211 13.53 -4.27 12.79
CA PRO A 211 14.59 -4.96 13.52
C PRO A 211 14.07 -6.20 14.27
N SER A 212 14.92 -7.22 14.35
CA SER A 212 14.62 -8.40 15.15
C SER A 212 14.42 -8.05 16.64
N PRO A 213 13.66 -8.87 17.39
CA PRO A 213 13.55 -8.72 18.84
C PRO A 213 14.92 -8.78 19.54
N TYR A 214 15.06 -8.11 20.68
CA TYR A 214 16.30 -8.12 21.46
C TYR A 214 16.80 -9.54 21.74
N GLY A 215 18.09 -9.77 21.44
CA GLY A 215 18.74 -11.06 21.64
C GLY A 215 18.61 -12.05 20.46
N ALA A 216 17.91 -11.69 19.39
CA ALA A 216 17.96 -12.45 18.14
C ALA A 216 19.29 -12.20 17.40
N SER A 217 19.78 -13.22 16.70
CA SER A 217 21.04 -13.17 15.95
C SER A 217 20.90 -12.60 14.53
N TYR A 218 19.70 -12.61 13.98
CA TYR A 218 19.38 -12.14 12.63
C TYR A 218 18.94 -10.68 12.65
N LEU A 219 19.07 -9.94 11.54
CA LEU A 219 18.87 -8.49 11.52
C LEU A 219 17.39 -8.08 11.57
N TYR A 220 16.52 -8.77 10.83
CA TYR A 220 15.13 -8.36 10.61
C TYR A 220 14.10 -9.42 11.06
N ASP A 221 12.95 -8.98 11.58
CA ASP A 221 11.87 -9.89 11.99
C ASP A 221 11.10 -10.51 10.80
N VAL A 222 11.67 -11.59 10.25
CA VAL A 222 11.05 -12.39 9.19
C VAL A 222 9.70 -12.98 9.61
N ASN A 223 9.52 -13.35 10.89
CA ASN A 223 8.26 -13.95 11.34
C ASN A 223 7.13 -12.93 11.33
N LEU A 224 7.44 -11.66 11.61
CA LEU A 224 6.48 -10.56 11.48
C LEU A 224 6.03 -10.38 10.03
N VAL A 225 6.95 -10.36 9.08
CA VAL A 225 6.61 -10.22 7.65
C VAL A 225 5.75 -11.39 7.17
N LEU A 226 6.05 -12.62 7.60
CA LEU A 226 5.21 -13.79 7.33
C LEU A 226 3.80 -13.66 7.92
N ARG A 227 3.65 -13.04 9.11
CA ARG A 227 2.33 -12.74 9.69
C ARG A 227 1.55 -11.69 8.90
N PHE A 228 2.21 -10.62 8.44
CA PHE A 228 1.57 -9.63 7.56
C PHE A 228 1.11 -10.29 6.26
N LEU A 229 1.95 -11.14 5.66
CA LEU A 229 1.61 -11.83 4.43
C LEU A 229 0.46 -12.83 4.63
N LYS A 230 0.45 -13.56 5.74
CA LYS A 230 -0.69 -14.41 6.11
C LYS A 230 -1.98 -13.59 6.24
N ALA A 231 -1.95 -12.45 6.92
CA ALA A 231 -3.11 -11.58 7.04
C ALA A 231 -3.57 -11.00 5.69
N PHE A 232 -2.64 -10.70 4.78
CA PHE A 232 -2.96 -10.28 3.41
C PHE A 232 -3.71 -11.37 2.62
N LEU A 233 -3.24 -12.61 2.71
CA LEU A 233 -3.81 -13.75 1.97
C LEU A 233 -5.10 -14.29 2.59
N CYS A 234 -5.26 -14.19 3.91
CA CYS A 234 -6.44 -14.66 4.65
C CYS A 234 -7.51 -13.57 4.85
N GLY A 235 -7.31 -12.37 4.31
CA GLY A 235 -8.15 -11.20 4.58
C GLY A 235 -9.52 -11.21 3.90
N GLY A 236 -10.47 -11.99 4.43
CA GLY A 236 -11.92 -11.91 4.17
C GLY A 236 -12.41 -12.40 2.80
N ASP A 237 -13.75 -12.53 2.64
CA ASP A 237 -14.48 -13.11 1.48
C ASP A 237 -14.20 -12.46 0.11
N GLN A 238 -13.45 -11.36 0.07
CA GLN A 238 -13.05 -10.70 -1.16
C GLN A 238 -11.74 -11.31 -1.65
N GLN A 239 -11.78 -12.11 -2.71
CA GLN A 239 -10.55 -12.56 -3.37
C GLN A 239 -9.61 -11.38 -3.62
N VAL A 240 -8.36 -11.52 -3.16
CA VAL A 240 -7.30 -10.54 -3.41
C VAL A 240 -7.15 -10.39 -4.91
N SER A 241 -7.28 -9.15 -5.41
CA SER A 241 -7.20 -8.92 -6.85
C SER A 241 -5.82 -9.30 -7.39
N PRO A 242 -5.73 -9.84 -8.63
CA PRO A 242 -4.46 -10.21 -9.25
C PRO A 242 -3.43 -9.07 -9.27
N MET A 243 -3.89 -7.82 -9.36
CA MET A 243 -3.01 -6.65 -9.34
C MET A 243 -2.37 -6.43 -7.96
N ARG A 244 -3.13 -6.63 -6.87
CA ARG A 244 -2.62 -6.45 -5.49
C ARG A 244 -1.65 -7.56 -5.13
N ILE A 245 -1.97 -8.82 -5.46
CA ILE A 245 -1.07 -9.94 -5.16
C ILE A 245 0.26 -9.84 -5.92
N LYS A 246 0.25 -9.34 -7.15
CA LYS A 246 1.49 -9.09 -7.92
C LYS A 246 2.37 -7.98 -7.33
N LYS A 247 1.76 -6.91 -6.83
CA LYS A 247 2.47 -5.85 -6.11
C LYS A 247 3.14 -6.41 -4.85
N VAL A 248 2.41 -7.21 -4.06
CA VAL A 248 2.96 -7.89 -2.88
C VAL A 248 4.04 -8.89 -3.28
N GLY A 249 3.88 -9.62 -4.39
CA GLY A 249 4.93 -10.50 -4.93
C GLY A 249 6.23 -9.79 -5.22
N SER A 250 6.16 -8.65 -5.89
CA SER A 250 7.34 -7.81 -6.18
C SER A 250 7.98 -7.27 -4.89
N LEU A 251 7.16 -6.84 -3.92
CA LEU A 251 7.61 -6.36 -2.61
C LEU A 251 8.32 -7.47 -1.82
N MET A 252 7.76 -8.67 -1.81
CA MET A 252 8.34 -9.82 -1.14
C MET A 252 9.63 -10.26 -1.79
N ASP A 253 9.75 -10.26 -3.12
CA ASP A 253 11.01 -10.60 -3.79
C ASP A 253 12.13 -9.62 -3.42
N MET A 254 11.84 -8.31 -3.32
CA MET A 254 12.79 -7.31 -2.80
C MET A 254 13.17 -7.58 -1.34
N TYR A 255 12.19 -7.92 -0.50
CA TYR A 255 12.45 -8.24 0.91
C TYR A 255 13.28 -9.51 1.08
N ILE A 256 13.00 -10.57 0.30
CA ILE A 256 13.76 -11.82 0.34
C ILE A 256 15.20 -11.56 -0.10
N ALA A 257 15.42 -10.75 -1.14
CA ALA A 257 16.75 -10.35 -1.57
C ALA A 257 17.51 -9.54 -0.50
N GLU A 258 16.82 -8.70 0.27
CA GLU A 258 17.42 -7.91 1.35
C GLU A 258 17.83 -8.77 2.56
N VAL A 259 17.07 -9.82 2.89
CA VAL A 259 17.39 -10.71 4.03
C VAL A 259 18.31 -11.88 3.65
N ALA A 260 18.43 -12.20 2.36
CA ALA A 260 19.26 -13.30 1.86
C ALA A 260 20.75 -13.24 2.29
N PRO A 261 21.40 -12.05 2.33
CA PRO A 261 22.80 -11.94 2.74
C PRO A 261 23.03 -12.11 4.26
N ASP A 262 21.99 -12.24 5.09
CA ASP A 262 22.14 -12.35 6.54
C ASP A 262 22.62 -13.77 6.92
N PRO A 263 23.87 -13.95 7.39
CA PRO A 263 24.42 -15.27 7.75
C PRO A 263 23.74 -15.90 8.98
N CYS A 264 22.97 -15.12 9.74
CA CYS A 264 22.23 -15.61 10.90
C CYS A 264 20.80 -16.04 10.55
N LEU A 265 20.37 -15.87 9.29
CA LEU A 265 19.06 -16.29 8.84
C LEU A 265 19.01 -17.81 8.65
N LYS A 266 18.13 -18.49 9.39
CA LYS A 266 17.99 -19.95 9.31
C LYS A 266 17.31 -20.38 8.00
N SER A 267 17.73 -21.54 7.47
CA SER A 267 17.17 -22.20 6.28
C SER A 267 15.65 -22.35 6.34
N SER A 268 15.11 -22.71 7.49
CA SER A 268 13.67 -22.87 7.69
C SER A 268 12.88 -21.57 7.53
N LYS A 269 13.43 -20.43 7.97
CA LYS A 269 12.80 -19.11 7.83
C LYS A 269 12.90 -18.61 6.39
N PHE A 270 14.05 -18.78 5.76
CA PHE A 270 14.23 -18.45 4.36
C PHE A 270 13.29 -19.27 3.46
N LEU A 271 13.21 -20.59 3.71
CA LEU A 271 12.27 -21.48 3.04
C LEU A 271 10.82 -21.00 3.20
N ALA A 272 10.42 -20.62 4.43
CA ALA A 272 9.08 -20.10 4.68
C ALA A 272 8.78 -18.85 3.85
N LEU A 273 9.74 -17.95 3.64
CA LEU A 273 9.55 -16.76 2.80
C LEU A 273 9.37 -17.11 1.32
N VAL A 274 10.22 -17.99 0.77
CA VAL A 274 10.17 -18.30 -0.66
C VAL A 274 8.89 -19.04 -1.05
N VAL A 275 8.32 -19.86 -0.15
CA VAL A 275 7.06 -20.61 -0.38
C VAL A 275 5.79 -19.87 0.05
N ALA A 276 5.91 -18.71 0.70
CA ALA A 276 4.74 -18.05 1.31
C ALA A 276 3.73 -17.49 0.30
N LEU A 277 4.16 -17.22 -0.94
CA LEU A 277 3.32 -16.67 -2.00
C LEU A 277 3.02 -17.72 -3.07
N PRO A 278 1.79 -17.76 -3.61
CA PRO A 278 1.45 -18.62 -4.73
C PRO A 278 2.16 -18.18 -6.02
N ASP A 279 2.29 -19.10 -6.97
CA ASP A 279 2.90 -18.84 -8.27
C ASP A 279 2.22 -17.71 -9.05
N SER A 280 0.92 -17.49 -8.85
CA SER A 280 0.15 -16.41 -9.48
C SER A 280 0.61 -15.00 -9.04
N ALA A 281 1.32 -14.88 -7.92
CA ALA A 281 1.85 -13.62 -7.42
C ALA A 281 3.04 -13.10 -8.24
N ARG A 282 3.69 -13.95 -9.05
CA ARG A 282 4.91 -13.61 -9.78
C ARG A 282 4.71 -13.72 -11.28
N ASP A 283 5.06 -12.66 -12.00
CA ASP A 283 5.16 -12.68 -13.47
C ASP A 283 6.52 -13.22 -13.94
N SER A 284 7.58 -12.95 -13.16
CA SER A 284 8.91 -13.49 -13.36
C SER A 284 9.45 -14.04 -12.05
N SER A 285 10.18 -15.15 -12.13
CA SER A 285 10.89 -15.75 -10.98
C SER A 285 12.32 -15.21 -10.81
N ASN A 286 12.73 -14.20 -11.60
CA ASN A 286 14.12 -13.70 -11.60
C ASN A 286 14.54 -13.11 -10.24
N GLY A 287 13.67 -12.31 -9.61
CA GLY A 287 13.96 -11.70 -8.30
C GLY A 287 14.15 -12.77 -7.21
N LEU A 288 13.25 -13.76 -7.19
CA LEU A 288 13.35 -14.91 -6.29
C LEU A 288 14.61 -15.74 -6.54
N TYR A 289 14.96 -15.99 -7.81
CA TYR A 289 16.19 -16.69 -8.18
C TYR A 289 17.43 -15.97 -7.65
N HIS A 290 17.52 -14.66 -7.87
CA HIS A 290 18.66 -13.87 -7.41
C HIS A 290 18.81 -13.92 -5.88
N ALA A 291 17.69 -13.82 -5.15
CA ALA A 291 17.71 -13.92 -3.70
C ALA A 291 18.14 -15.32 -3.21
N ILE A 292 17.70 -16.39 -3.88
CA ILE A 292 18.14 -17.76 -3.56
C ILE A 292 19.65 -17.93 -3.84
N ASP A 293 20.16 -17.41 -4.96
CA ASP A 293 21.59 -17.49 -5.30
C ASP A 293 22.47 -16.81 -4.25
N ILE A 294 22.10 -15.58 -3.83
CA ILE A 294 22.76 -14.87 -2.73
C ILE A 294 22.70 -15.67 -1.43
N TYR A 295 21.53 -16.21 -1.09
CA TYR A 295 21.37 -16.97 0.15
C TYR A 295 22.25 -18.23 0.18
N LEU A 296 22.30 -18.98 -0.93
CA LEU A 296 23.15 -20.16 -1.07
C LEU A 296 24.65 -19.81 -1.05
N GLU A 297 25.03 -18.63 -1.52
CA GLU A 297 26.39 -18.13 -1.44
C GLU A 297 26.83 -17.87 0.00
N VAL A 298 26.00 -17.19 0.80
CA VAL A 298 26.29 -16.90 2.20
C VAL A 298 26.20 -18.15 3.09
N HIS A 299 25.33 -19.10 2.73
CA HIS A 299 25.05 -20.30 3.51
C HIS A 299 25.64 -21.57 2.87
N ALA A 300 26.94 -21.56 2.57
CA ALA A 300 27.62 -22.69 1.92
C ALA A 300 27.51 -24.02 2.71
N GLY A 301 27.30 -23.96 4.03
CA GLY A 301 27.19 -25.12 4.93
C GLY A 301 25.82 -25.83 4.96
N LEU A 302 24.86 -25.43 4.12
CA LEU A 302 23.55 -26.09 4.04
C LEU A 302 23.65 -27.51 3.50
N SER A 303 22.78 -28.41 4.01
CA SER A 303 22.68 -29.77 3.47
C SER A 303 22.07 -29.77 2.06
N ASP A 304 22.36 -30.80 1.28
CA ASP A 304 21.80 -30.92 -0.07
C ASP A 304 20.27 -31.00 -0.05
N GLU A 305 19.66 -31.60 0.97
CA GLU A 305 18.21 -31.63 1.17
C GLU A 305 17.63 -30.23 1.41
N GLU A 306 18.32 -29.38 2.18
CA GLU A 306 17.88 -28.01 2.43
C GLU A 306 17.99 -27.16 1.15
N LYS A 307 19.12 -27.26 0.44
CA LYS A 307 19.31 -26.62 -0.86
C LYS A 307 18.23 -27.04 -1.85
N MET A 308 17.94 -28.35 -1.92
CA MET A 308 16.86 -28.90 -2.76
C MET A 308 15.50 -28.30 -2.39
N LYS A 309 15.14 -28.25 -1.11
CA LYS A 309 13.84 -27.68 -0.67
C LYS A 309 13.68 -26.22 -1.09
N ILE A 310 14.73 -25.42 -0.90
CA ILE A 310 14.72 -23.99 -1.28
C ILE A 310 14.61 -23.85 -2.80
N CYS A 311 15.41 -24.61 -3.57
CA CYS A 311 15.42 -24.51 -5.03
C CYS A 311 14.14 -25.05 -5.69
N CYS A 312 13.44 -25.99 -5.05
CA CYS A 312 12.15 -26.50 -5.53
C CYS A 312 11.03 -25.44 -5.49
N ALA A 313 11.17 -24.38 -4.69
CA ALA A 313 10.20 -23.28 -4.64
C ALA A 313 10.24 -22.38 -5.90
N LEU A 314 11.30 -22.50 -6.71
CA LEU A 314 11.48 -21.67 -7.89
C LEU A 314 10.65 -22.19 -9.07
N ASN A 315 9.83 -21.34 -9.67
CA ASN A 315 9.14 -21.67 -10.91
C ASN A 315 10.08 -21.41 -12.12
N TYR A 316 10.66 -22.49 -12.65
CA TYR A 316 11.62 -22.48 -13.76
C TYR A 316 11.03 -22.01 -15.10
N GLU A 317 9.71 -22.15 -15.29
CA GLU A 317 9.04 -21.67 -16.51
C GLU A 317 8.97 -20.14 -16.57
N LYS A 318 8.92 -19.48 -15.42
CA LYS A 318 8.86 -18.01 -15.32
C LYS A 318 10.24 -17.34 -15.21
N LEU A 319 11.32 -18.10 -15.36
CA LEU A 319 12.68 -17.54 -15.42
C LEU A 319 12.96 -16.92 -16.79
N SER A 320 13.72 -15.84 -16.81
CA SER A 320 14.33 -15.36 -18.06
C SER A 320 15.34 -16.37 -18.62
N THR A 321 15.61 -16.29 -19.93
CA THR A 321 16.62 -17.14 -20.56
C THR A 321 17.99 -16.97 -19.91
N GLU A 322 18.40 -15.72 -19.66
CA GLU A 322 19.66 -15.38 -18.99
C GLU A 322 19.75 -16.00 -17.60
N ALA A 323 18.73 -15.81 -16.76
CA ALA A 323 18.70 -16.38 -15.41
C ALA A 323 18.72 -17.92 -15.43
N GLY A 324 18.06 -18.54 -16.41
CA GLY A 324 18.10 -19.99 -16.57
C GLY A 324 19.48 -20.53 -16.98
N ILE A 325 20.23 -19.79 -17.81
CA ILE A 325 21.60 -20.17 -18.20
C ILE A 325 22.50 -20.07 -16.97
N HIS A 326 22.42 -18.95 -16.26
CA HIS A 326 23.19 -18.74 -15.02
C HIS A 326 22.88 -19.84 -14.00
N LEU A 327 21.61 -20.18 -13.78
CA LEU A 327 21.20 -21.27 -12.89
C LEU A 327 21.79 -22.62 -13.33
N SER A 328 21.72 -22.95 -14.63
CA SER A 328 22.22 -24.22 -15.15
C SER A 328 23.72 -24.42 -14.99
N GLN A 329 24.49 -23.34 -14.93
CA GLN A 329 25.95 -23.34 -14.78
C GLN A 329 26.39 -23.19 -13.31
N ASN A 330 25.48 -22.84 -12.40
CA ASN A 330 25.81 -22.53 -11.03
C ASN A 330 25.93 -23.80 -10.18
N ALA A 331 27.17 -24.16 -9.82
CA ALA A 331 27.49 -25.34 -9.02
C ALA A 331 26.95 -25.30 -7.57
N LYS A 332 26.51 -24.13 -7.07
CA LYS A 332 25.88 -24.01 -5.75
C LYS A 332 24.48 -24.63 -5.73
N PHE A 333 23.84 -24.70 -6.89
CA PHE A 333 22.51 -25.28 -7.03
C PHE A 333 22.58 -26.80 -7.19
N PRO A 334 21.61 -27.54 -6.66
CA PRO A 334 21.54 -28.97 -6.89
C PRO A 334 21.40 -29.32 -8.37
N SER A 335 22.01 -30.44 -8.79
CA SER A 335 21.99 -30.91 -10.19
C SER A 335 20.57 -31.05 -10.76
N LYS A 336 19.61 -31.49 -9.95
CA LYS A 336 18.20 -31.60 -10.35
C LYS A 336 17.59 -30.26 -10.76
N SER A 337 17.93 -29.18 -10.06
CA SER A 337 17.47 -27.82 -10.38
C SER A 337 18.08 -27.31 -11.68
N ALA A 338 19.36 -27.57 -11.91
CA ALA A 338 20.04 -27.23 -13.16
C ALA A 338 19.39 -27.94 -14.37
N VAL A 339 19.11 -29.24 -14.24
CA VAL A 339 18.42 -30.02 -15.27
C VAL A 339 17.01 -29.46 -15.54
N GLN A 340 16.26 -29.11 -14.50
CA GLN A 340 14.92 -28.56 -14.64
C GLN A 340 14.92 -27.20 -15.35
N ALA A 341 15.89 -26.34 -15.05
CA ALA A 341 16.07 -25.07 -15.76
C ALA A 341 16.36 -25.27 -17.26
N LEU A 342 17.25 -26.22 -17.60
CA LEU A 342 17.56 -26.55 -19.00
C LEU A 342 16.34 -27.09 -19.76
N ILE A 343 15.54 -27.97 -19.13
CA ILE A 343 14.31 -28.48 -19.72
C ILE A 343 13.33 -27.33 -20.01
N SER A 344 13.11 -26.42 -19.05
CA SER A 344 12.23 -25.26 -19.25
C SER A 344 12.71 -24.34 -20.39
N GLN A 345 14.02 -24.19 -20.57
CA GLN A 345 14.58 -23.45 -21.70
C GLN A 345 14.35 -24.15 -23.04
N GLN A 346 14.58 -25.47 -23.10
CA GLN A 346 14.33 -26.26 -24.31
C GLN A 346 12.86 -26.20 -24.74
N LEU A 347 11.92 -26.24 -23.78
CA LEU A 347 10.50 -26.08 -24.05
C LEU A 347 10.15 -24.70 -24.64
N LYS A 348 10.74 -23.62 -24.10
CA LYS A 348 10.56 -22.27 -24.65
C LYS A 348 11.07 -22.15 -26.08
N LEU A 349 12.26 -22.70 -26.36
CA LEU A 349 12.83 -22.71 -27.71
C LEU A 349 11.94 -23.50 -28.68
N LYS A 350 11.45 -24.68 -28.27
CA LYS A 350 10.55 -25.50 -29.09
C LYS A 350 9.24 -24.77 -29.40
N ASN A 351 8.66 -24.07 -28.43
CA ASN A 351 7.42 -23.29 -28.62
C ASN A 351 7.63 -22.11 -29.58
N LEU A 352 8.77 -21.42 -29.52
CA LEU A 352 9.12 -20.35 -30.47
C LEU A 352 9.29 -20.89 -31.90
N LEU A 353 9.93 -22.05 -32.05
CA LEU A 353 10.09 -22.72 -33.35
C LEU A 353 8.75 -23.19 -33.92
N GLN A 354 7.86 -23.76 -33.11
CA GLN A 354 6.52 -24.17 -33.55
C GLN A 354 5.61 -22.98 -33.88
N GLY A 355 5.68 -21.88 -33.13
CA GLY A 355 4.94 -20.65 -33.43
C GLY A 355 5.30 -20.05 -34.79
N THR A 356 6.55 -20.24 -35.22
CA THR A 356 7.05 -19.80 -36.54
C THR A 356 6.51 -20.67 -37.68
N ASN A 357 6.22 -21.95 -37.42
CA ASN A 357 5.70 -22.89 -38.42
C ASN A 357 4.18 -22.74 -38.68
N ASN A 358 3.44 -22.09 -37.77
CA ASN A 358 1.98 -21.92 -37.87
C ASN A 358 1.54 -20.64 -38.61
N THR A 359 2.47 -19.81 -39.11
CA THR A 359 2.15 -18.56 -39.84
C THR A 359 1.96 -18.76 -41.36
N LYS A 360 2.14 -19.97 -41.89
CA LYS A 360 1.95 -20.29 -43.32
C LYS A 360 0.72 -21.17 -43.55
N LEU A 361 -0.50 -20.67 -43.31
CA LEU A 361 -1.72 -21.29 -43.87
C LEU A 361 -2.89 -20.29 -43.85
N TYR A 362 -2.82 -19.30 -44.73
CA TYR A 362 -4.00 -18.64 -45.27
C TYR A 362 -3.74 -18.36 -46.75
N THR A 363 -4.15 -19.30 -47.61
CA THR A 363 -4.83 -19.02 -48.89
C THR A 363 -5.29 -20.34 -49.55
N ASN A 364 -6.62 -20.40 -49.73
CA ASN A 364 -7.37 -20.98 -50.85
C ASN A 364 -7.73 -22.49 -50.88
N SER A 365 -8.98 -22.71 -50.45
CA SER A 365 -10.08 -23.38 -51.17
C SER A 365 -10.08 -24.92 -51.33
N PRO A 366 -11.22 -25.60 -51.02
CA PRO A 366 -11.32 -27.06 -51.03
C PRO A 366 -11.96 -27.62 -52.31
N CYS A 367 -11.47 -28.75 -52.81
CA CYS A 367 -12.21 -29.62 -53.74
C CYS A 367 -11.97 -31.11 -53.42
N ASN A 368 -12.95 -31.67 -52.71
CA ASN A 368 -13.66 -32.93 -52.94
C ASN A 368 -13.03 -34.12 -53.69
N PHE A 369 -13.09 -35.26 -52.97
CA PHE A 369 -13.68 -36.55 -53.35
C PHE A 369 -12.82 -37.67 -54.00
N ILE A 370 -12.83 -38.79 -53.25
CA ILE A 370 -12.79 -40.23 -53.62
C ILE A 370 -11.43 -40.79 -54.06
N GLU A 371 -10.90 -41.73 -53.25
CA GLU A 371 -10.70 -43.10 -53.76
C GLU A 371 -10.60 -44.16 -52.66
N THR A 372 -11.26 -45.28 -52.93
CA THR A 372 -11.38 -46.47 -52.10
C THR A 372 -10.59 -47.60 -52.78
N LYS A 373 -9.90 -48.42 -51.96
CA LYS A 373 -9.32 -49.76 -52.25
C LYS A 373 -8.12 -49.83 -53.20
N GLY A 374 -7.06 -50.52 -52.73
CA GLY A 374 -6.08 -51.13 -53.63
C GLY A 374 -4.85 -51.71 -52.93
N LYS A 375 -4.65 -53.03 -53.06
CA LYS A 375 -3.61 -53.85 -52.44
C LYS A 375 -2.20 -53.62 -53.02
N ALA A 376 -1.22 -53.63 -52.09
CA ALA A 376 -0.06 -54.53 -52.01
C ALA A 376 1.04 -54.57 -53.11
N LYS A 377 2.28 -54.54 -52.58
CA LYS A 377 3.55 -55.22 -52.95
C LYS A 377 4.56 -54.53 -53.89
N LYS A 378 5.69 -54.21 -53.23
CA LYS A 378 7.07 -54.72 -53.42
C LYS A 378 8.06 -53.96 -54.33
N ASP A 379 9.21 -53.73 -53.67
CA ASP A 379 10.61 -53.80 -54.09
C ASP A 379 11.30 -52.58 -54.75
N GLU A 380 12.08 -51.91 -53.89
CA GLU A 380 13.55 -51.72 -53.95
C GLU A 380 14.26 -50.89 -55.05
N ALA A 381 14.94 -49.85 -54.53
CA ALA A 381 16.27 -49.34 -54.86
C ALA A 381 16.48 -48.16 -55.85
N CYS A 382 17.09 -47.12 -55.26
CA CYS A 382 18.06 -46.13 -55.76
C CYS A 382 17.63 -44.67 -56.05
N GLU A 383 18.27 -43.81 -55.24
CA GLU A 383 18.64 -42.38 -55.40
C GLU A 383 17.56 -41.28 -55.40
N PRO A 384 17.83 -40.22 -54.63
CA PRO A 384 17.71 -38.88 -55.19
C PRO A 384 18.94 -38.02 -54.86
N THR A 385 19.67 -37.64 -55.90
CA THR A 385 20.54 -36.47 -55.89
C THR A 385 19.89 -35.36 -56.71
N LEU A 386 19.65 -34.23 -56.04
CA LEU A 386 19.46 -32.86 -56.56
C LEU A 386 18.27 -32.57 -57.47
N TYR A 387 17.32 -31.77 -56.97
CA TYR A 387 17.13 -30.41 -57.49
C TYR A 387 16.80 -29.44 -56.35
N SER A 388 17.47 -28.31 -56.43
CA SER A 388 17.44 -27.19 -55.49
C SER A 388 16.17 -26.37 -55.72
N GLU A 389 15.34 -26.21 -54.69
CA GLU A 389 14.44 -25.07 -54.57
C GLU A 389 14.96 -24.22 -53.41
N ARG A 390 15.87 -23.29 -53.76
CA ARG A 390 16.40 -22.28 -52.85
C ARG A 390 15.22 -21.45 -52.32
N LEU A 391 14.87 -21.67 -51.07
CA LEU A 391 13.91 -20.85 -50.34
C LEU A 391 14.31 -19.37 -50.39
N ASP A 392 13.28 -18.56 -50.62
CA ASP A 392 13.27 -17.12 -50.88
C ASP A 392 13.64 -16.24 -49.65
N ILE A 393 14.67 -16.64 -48.90
CA ILE A 393 15.17 -15.94 -47.70
C ILE A 393 15.70 -14.53 -48.05
N SER A 394 16.07 -14.31 -49.32
CA SER A 394 16.57 -13.01 -49.78
C SER A 394 15.47 -11.95 -49.86
N VAL A 395 14.25 -12.32 -50.28
CA VAL A 395 13.14 -11.38 -50.51
C VAL A 395 12.52 -10.92 -49.19
N ASP A 396 12.39 -11.82 -48.20
CA ASP A 396 11.88 -11.46 -46.88
C ASP A 396 12.86 -10.56 -46.09
N ASN A 397 14.18 -10.76 -46.27
CA ASN A 397 15.20 -9.88 -45.69
C ASN A 397 15.21 -8.49 -46.34
N GLU A 398 14.97 -8.41 -47.66
CA GLU A 398 14.83 -7.15 -48.39
C GLU A 398 13.62 -6.36 -47.84
N LYS A 399 12.47 -7.03 -47.69
CA LYS A 399 11.23 -6.43 -47.19
C LYS A 399 11.34 -5.96 -45.74
N LEU A 400 12.05 -6.72 -44.89
CA LEU A 400 12.31 -6.30 -43.51
C LEU A 400 13.24 -5.08 -43.44
N ARG A 401 14.24 -5.02 -44.33
CA ARG A 401 15.15 -3.87 -44.45
C ARG A 401 14.40 -2.61 -44.91
N GLU A 402 13.53 -2.74 -45.90
CA GLU A 402 12.66 -1.64 -46.34
C GLU A 402 11.74 -1.15 -45.21
N HIS A 403 11.16 -2.07 -44.43
CA HIS A 403 10.30 -1.69 -43.30
C HIS A 403 11.08 -0.98 -42.17
N LEU A 404 12.29 -1.45 -41.85
CA LEU A 404 13.17 -0.79 -40.88
C LEU A 404 13.57 0.61 -41.36
N GLN A 405 13.91 0.77 -42.63
CA GLN A 405 14.25 2.08 -43.20
C GLN A 405 13.04 3.02 -43.19
N GLY A 406 11.84 2.51 -43.48
CA GLY A 406 10.59 3.26 -43.37
C GLY A 406 10.28 3.71 -41.93
N MET A 407 10.50 2.84 -40.94
CA MET A 407 10.39 3.21 -39.52
C MET A 407 11.40 4.30 -39.14
N GLN A 408 12.64 4.19 -39.62
CA GLN A 408 13.70 5.15 -39.32
C GLN A 408 13.40 6.54 -39.91
N CYS A 409 12.85 6.61 -41.12
CA CYS A 409 12.36 7.87 -41.70
C CYS A 409 11.25 8.51 -40.87
N ARG A 410 10.27 7.72 -40.40
CA ARG A 410 9.17 8.23 -39.55
C ARG A 410 9.67 8.76 -38.21
N VAL A 411 10.63 8.08 -37.59
CA VAL A 411 11.27 8.55 -36.35
C VAL A 411 11.98 9.88 -36.58
N MET A 412 12.72 10.01 -37.69
CA MET A 412 13.40 11.26 -38.05
C MET A 412 12.42 12.42 -38.28
N GLU A 413 11.27 12.16 -38.92
CA GLU A 413 10.21 13.16 -39.09
C GLU A 413 9.60 13.58 -37.74
N LEU A 414 9.33 12.62 -36.86
CA LEU A 414 8.81 12.90 -35.52
C LEU A 414 9.80 13.72 -34.70
N GLU A 415 11.09 13.39 -34.74
CA GLU A 415 12.14 14.18 -34.09
C GLU A 415 12.19 15.61 -34.63
N LYS A 416 12.01 15.81 -35.93
CA LYS A 416 11.96 17.13 -36.56
C LYS A 416 10.74 17.93 -36.08
N VAL A 417 9.58 17.28 -35.91
CA VAL A 417 8.38 17.89 -35.33
C VAL A 417 8.60 18.25 -33.86
N CYS A 418 9.19 17.35 -33.07
CA CYS A 418 9.53 17.62 -31.66
C CYS A 418 10.49 18.81 -31.53
N LYS A 419 11.53 18.91 -32.38
CA LYS A 419 12.46 20.05 -32.39
C LYS A 419 11.76 21.36 -32.75
N LYS A 420 10.85 21.35 -33.73
CA LYS A 420 10.03 22.53 -34.05
C LYS A 420 9.16 22.94 -32.86
N MET A 421 8.49 21.98 -32.22
CA MET A 421 7.64 22.24 -31.06
C MET A 421 8.45 22.83 -29.89
N GLN A 422 9.64 22.28 -29.62
CA GLN A 422 10.56 22.83 -28.60
C GLN A 422 10.99 24.26 -28.92
N SER A 423 11.28 24.57 -30.19
CA SER A 423 11.66 25.93 -30.61
C SER A 423 10.52 26.95 -30.46
N GLU A 424 9.28 26.56 -30.77
CA GLU A 424 8.10 27.40 -30.59
C GLU A 424 7.78 27.58 -29.10
N MET A 425 7.91 26.52 -28.29
CA MET A 425 7.75 26.59 -26.85
C MET A 425 8.79 27.53 -26.20
N ALA A 426 10.03 27.51 -26.68
CA ALA A 426 11.07 28.45 -26.24
C ALA A 426 10.79 29.90 -26.66
N LYS A 427 10.21 30.14 -27.85
CA LYS A 427 9.78 31.50 -28.27
C LYS A 427 8.63 32.01 -27.40
N ILE A 428 7.65 31.17 -27.08
CA ILE A 428 6.53 31.51 -26.18
C ILE A 428 7.04 31.85 -24.77
N MET A 429 8.04 31.12 -24.27
CA MET A 429 8.65 31.45 -22.98
C MET A 429 9.41 32.78 -23.01
N LYS A 430 10.11 33.10 -24.11
CA LYS A 430 10.82 34.38 -24.26
C LYS A 430 9.87 35.58 -24.40
N SER A 431 8.75 35.44 -25.13
CA SER A 431 7.75 36.53 -25.23
C SER A 431 7.05 36.78 -23.90
N LYS A 432 6.82 35.73 -23.10
CA LYS A 432 6.25 35.84 -21.75
C LYS A 432 7.22 36.51 -20.76
N ALA A 433 8.53 36.29 -20.91
CA ALA A 433 9.55 36.99 -20.11
C ALA A 433 9.70 38.47 -20.50
N ALA A 434 9.62 38.80 -21.79
CA ALA A 434 9.66 40.19 -22.27
C ALA A 434 8.47 41.02 -21.76
N ALA A 435 7.27 40.44 -21.71
CA ALA A 435 6.06 41.07 -21.16
C ALA A 435 6.16 41.37 -19.64
N HIS A 436 7.00 40.65 -18.89
CA HIS A 436 7.25 40.93 -17.48
C HIS A 436 8.33 42.00 -17.24
N SER A 437 9.19 42.28 -18.24
CA SER A 437 10.24 43.30 -18.12
C SER A 437 9.73 44.74 -18.29
N SER A 438 8.60 44.96 -18.97
CA SER A 438 8.01 46.29 -19.16
C SER A 438 7.20 46.81 -17.94
N SER A 439 7.02 45.99 -16.90
CA SER A 439 6.28 46.34 -15.68
C SER A 439 7.16 46.82 -14.51
N ALA A 440 8.48 46.95 -14.70
CA ALA A 440 9.38 47.47 -13.66
C ALA A 440 9.37 49.01 -13.65
N ARG A 441 8.25 49.62 -13.23
CA ARG A 441 8.25 51.02 -12.78
C ARG A 441 8.92 51.11 -11.41
N SER A 442 9.98 51.91 -11.36
CA SER A 442 10.77 52.28 -10.18
C SER A 442 9.92 52.74 -9.00
N LEU A 443 10.19 52.20 -7.80
CA LEU A 443 9.71 52.72 -6.52
C LEU A 443 10.50 53.97 -6.11
N PRO A 444 9.88 55.02 -5.53
CA PRO A 444 10.57 56.23 -5.13
C PRO A 444 11.33 56.05 -3.80
N ARG A 445 12.54 56.61 -3.74
CA ARG A 445 13.37 56.73 -2.54
C ARG A 445 12.78 57.77 -1.59
N LEU A 446 12.56 57.38 -0.33
CA LEU A 446 12.36 58.33 0.77
C LEU A 446 13.73 58.77 1.29
N CYS A 447 13.96 60.08 1.33
CA CYS A 447 15.09 60.71 2.02
C CYS A 447 14.68 61.10 3.44
N SER A 448 15.65 60.97 4.36
CA SER A 448 15.83 61.62 5.67
C SER A 448 14.70 61.54 6.70
#